data_AF-A0A1S8WSB9-F1
#
_entry.id   AF-A0A1S8WSB9-F1
#
_cell.length_a   1.000
_cell.length_b   1.000
_cell.length_c   1.000
_cell.angle_alpha   90.00
_cell.angle_beta   90.00
_cell.angle_gamma   90.00
#
_symmetry.space_group_name_H-M   'P 1'
#
loop_
_entity.id
_entity.type
_entity.pdbx_description
1 polymer ?
#
loop_
_entity_poly.entity_id
_entity_poly.type
_entity_poly.pdbx_seq_one_letter_code
_entity_poly.pdbx_strand_id
1 'polypeptide(L)'
;MTLSERLTKAITYDQLRFEQLLAVRPNRPQKILLLGSGGLSIGQAGEFDYSGSQALKALREEGVQTLLINPNVATVQTTSGMADKVLRVPYADSFNFVGRVQNT
;
A
#
# COMPACT_ATOMS: atom_id res chain seq x y z
N MET A 1 2.48 -11.39 -39.30
CA MET A 1 2.08 -11.05 -37.92
C MET A 1 1.67 -9.58 -37.88
N THR A 2 0.46 -9.28 -37.41
CA THR A 2 -0.13 -7.93 -37.38
C THR A 2 0.28 -7.15 -36.13
N LEU A 3 0.05 -5.82 -36.12
CA LEU A 3 0.27 -4.98 -34.93
C LEU A 3 -0.62 -5.43 -33.75
N SER A 4 -1.86 -5.84 -34.04
CA SER A 4 -2.78 -6.37 -33.04
C SER A 4 -2.22 -7.62 -32.37
N GLU A 5 -1.67 -8.55 -33.14
CA GLU A 5 -1.04 -9.78 -32.61
C GLU A 5 0.20 -9.47 -31.76
N ARG A 6 1.02 -8.49 -32.18
CA ARG A 6 2.19 -8.05 -31.41
C ARG A 6 1.80 -7.38 -30.09
N LEU A 7 0.79 -6.51 -30.11
CA LEU A 7 0.30 -5.83 -28.91
C LEU A 7 -0.35 -6.81 -27.96
N THR A 8 -1.23 -7.69 -28.46
CA THR A 8 -1.87 -8.74 -27.67
C THR A 8 -0.80 -9.57 -26.99
N LYS A 9 0.19 -10.09 -27.73
CA LYS A 9 1.28 -10.88 -27.13
C LYS A 9 2.11 -10.11 -26.10
N ALA A 10 2.30 -8.80 -26.27
CA ALA A 10 3.09 -7.97 -25.35
C ALA A 10 2.32 -7.60 -24.06
N ILE A 11 0.99 -7.50 -24.12
CA ILE A 11 0.14 -7.11 -22.99
C ILE A 11 -0.64 -8.27 -22.38
N THR A 12 -0.55 -9.48 -22.95
CA THR A 12 -1.19 -10.67 -22.39
C THR A 12 -0.49 -11.06 -21.10
N TYR A 13 -1.26 -11.09 -20.03
CA TYR A 13 -0.81 -11.54 -18.73
C TYR A 13 -0.70 -13.07 -18.72
N ASP A 14 0.51 -13.59 -18.62
CA ASP A 14 0.75 -15.01 -18.38
C ASP A 14 0.52 -15.31 -16.90
N GLN A 15 -0.70 -15.73 -16.60
CA GLN A 15 -1.13 -16.03 -15.24
C GLN A 15 -0.29 -17.14 -14.61
N LEU A 16 0.11 -18.17 -15.38
CA LEU A 16 0.90 -19.28 -14.85
C LEU A 16 2.30 -18.81 -14.43
N ARG A 17 2.95 -17.99 -15.25
CA ARG A 17 4.24 -17.38 -14.93
C ARG A 17 4.16 -16.46 -13.71
N PHE A 18 3.08 -15.69 -13.59
CA PHE A 18 2.87 -14.82 -12.44
C PHE A 18 2.72 -15.62 -11.14
N GLU A 19 1.87 -16.64 -11.13
CA GLU A 19 1.68 -17.51 -9.96
C GLU A 19 2.99 -18.20 -9.56
N GLN A 20 3.80 -18.63 -10.53
CA GLN A 20 5.13 -19.19 -10.26
C GLN A 20 6.08 -18.16 -9.63
N LEU A 21 6.07 -16.90 -10.09
CA LEU A 21 6.87 -15.83 -9.48
C LEU A 21 6.43 -15.50 -8.05
N LEU A 22 5.13 -15.61 -7.76
CA LEU A 22 4.61 -15.45 -6.40
C LEU A 22 4.97 -16.63 -5.50
N ALA A 23 4.89 -17.86 -6.00
CA ALA A 23 5.18 -19.08 -5.26
C ALA A 23 6.65 -19.20 -4.79
N VAL A 24 7.58 -18.52 -5.48
CA VAL A 24 9.02 -18.53 -5.14
C VAL A 24 9.36 -17.61 -3.95
N ARG A 25 8.44 -16.73 -3.50
CA ARG A 25 8.74 -15.78 -2.40
C ARG A 25 8.47 -16.42 -1.03
N PRO A 26 9.49 -16.87 -0.27
CA PRO A 26 9.26 -17.73 0.89
C PRO A 26 8.76 -17.00 2.13
N ASN A 27 8.65 -15.66 2.08
CA ASN A 27 8.29 -14.84 3.25
C ASN A 27 7.43 -13.66 2.81
N ARG A 28 6.13 -13.91 2.60
CA ARG A 28 5.17 -12.83 2.42
C ARG A 28 4.93 -12.14 3.76
N PRO A 29 5.10 -10.80 3.87
CA PRO A 29 4.86 -10.10 5.12
C PRO A 29 3.39 -10.20 5.50
N GLN A 30 3.11 -10.65 6.73
CA GLN A 30 1.73 -10.76 7.25
C GLN A 30 1.21 -9.43 7.80
N LYS A 31 2.11 -8.50 8.13
CA LYS A 31 1.78 -7.18 8.66
C LYS A 31 2.70 -6.12 8.08
N ILE A 32 2.11 -5.00 7.66
CA ILE A 32 2.82 -3.86 7.08
C ILE A 32 2.43 -2.57 7.79
N LEU A 33 3.44 -1.77 8.09
CA LEU A 33 3.28 -0.37 8.44
C LEU A 33 3.32 0.48 7.16
N LEU A 34 2.25 1.22 6.91
CA LEU A 34 2.19 2.22 5.83
C LEU A 34 2.33 3.61 6.44
N LEU A 35 3.29 4.39 5.94
CA LEU A 35 3.42 5.81 6.27
C LEU A 35 2.70 6.62 5.18
N GLY A 36 1.71 7.40 5.59
CA GLY A 36 0.93 8.24 4.70
C GLY A 36 1.66 9.52 4.30
N SER A 37 0.98 10.35 3.50
CA SER A 37 1.56 11.58 2.93
C SER A 37 1.92 12.67 3.94
N GLY A 38 1.38 12.63 5.17
CA GLY A 38 1.57 13.71 6.11
C GLY A 38 0.71 14.94 5.79
N GLY A 39 1.06 16.09 6.39
CA GLY A 39 0.33 17.35 6.21
C GLY A 39 0.27 17.79 4.75
N LEU A 40 -0.86 18.41 4.35
CA LEU A 40 -1.05 18.92 2.99
C LEU A 40 -0.05 20.04 2.70
N SER A 41 0.94 19.74 1.86
CA SER A 41 1.79 20.75 1.21
C SER A 41 1.30 20.99 -0.22
N ILE A 42 1.46 22.20 -0.74
CA ILE A 42 1.07 22.53 -2.13
C ILE A 42 1.82 21.59 -3.08
N GLY A 43 1.06 20.88 -3.93
CA GLY A 43 1.62 19.92 -4.90
C GLY A 43 1.90 18.50 -4.37
N GLN A 44 1.40 18.14 -3.17
CA GLN A 44 1.60 16.79 -2.59
C GLN A 44 0.31 16.16 -2.02
N ALA A 45 -0.86 16.59 -2.49
CA ALA A 45 -2.12 16.22 -1.84
C ALA A 45 -2.78 14.97 -2.46
N GLY A 46 -3.12 15.03 -3.75
CA GLY A 46 -4.01 14.05 -4.36
C GLY A 46 -3.33 12.74 -4.73
N GLU A 47 -2.13 12.80 -5.29
CA GLU A 47 -1.45 11.61 -5.85
C GLU A 47 -1.01 10.64 -4.74
N PHE A 48 -0.56 11.18 -3.60
CA PHE A 48 -0.12 10.36 -2.47
C PHE A 48 -1.29 9.78 -1.66
N ASP A 49 -2.42 10.48 -1.59
CA ASP A 49 -3.63 9.90 -1.00
C ASP A 49 -4.17 8.77 -1.88
N TYR A 50 -4.21 8.98 -3.20
CA TYR A 50 -4.66 7.95 -4.13
C TYR A 50 -3.75 6.71 -4.12
N SER A 51 -2.44 6.89 -4.29
CA SER A 51 -1.50 5.76 -4.32
C SER A 51 -1.44 5.01 -2.98
N GLY A 52 -1.46 5.71 -1.85
CA GLY A 52 -1.55 5.09 -0.52
C GLY A 52 -2.84 4.31 -0.33
N SER A 53 -3.96 4.85 -0.79
CA SER A 53 -5.26 4.17 -0.79
C SER A 53 -5.28 2.90 -1.63
N GLN A 54 -4.66 2.91 -2.82
CA GLN A 54 -4.55 1.72 -3.67
C GLN A 54 -3.65 0.65 -3.03
N ALA A 55 -2.55 1.06 -2.41
CA ALA A 55 -1.68 0.14 -1.67
C ALA A 55 -2.43 -0.56 -0.54
N LEU A 56 -3.22 0.17 0.26
CA LEU A 56 -4.02 -0.41 1.33
C LEU A 56 -5.06 -1.43 0.82
N LYS A 57 -5.73 -1.13 -0.30
CA LYS A 57 -6.68 -2.07 -0.94
C LYS A 57 -5.99 -3.35 -1.39
N ALA A 58 -4.87 -3.24 -2.10
CA ALA A 58 -4.10 -4.39 -2.56
C ALA A 58 -3.59 -5.23 -1.38
N LEU A 59 -3.09 -4.60 -0.32
CA LEU A 59 -2.65 -5.31 0.88
C LEU A 59 -3.80 -6.06 1.56
N ARG A 60 -4.99 -5.46 1.62
CA ARG A 60 -6.18 -6.10 2.15
C ARG A 60 -6.64 -7.30 1.31
N GLU A 61 -6.66 -7.16 -0.02
CA GLU A 61 -6.98 -8.26 -0.94
C GLU A 61 -6.02 -9.45 -0.78
N GLU A 62 -4.79 -9.16 -0.39
CA GLU A 62 -3.74 -10.14 -0.17
C GLU A 62 -3.67 -10.68 1.26
N GLY A 63 -4.64 -10.33 2.11
CA GLY A 63 -4.74 -10.80 3.50
C GLY A 63 -3.63 -10.28 4.41
N VAL A 64 -2.98 -9.16 4.04
CA VAL A 64 -1.91 -8.53 4.83
C VAL A 64 -2.52 -7.53 5.81
N GLN A 65 -2.19 -7.66 7.09
CA GLN A 65 -2.63 -6.72 8.12
C GLN A 65 -1.91 -5.38 7.94
N THR A 66 -2.64 -4.28 8.05
CA THR A 66 -2.17 -2.92 7.75
C THR A 66 -2.29 -2.00 8.96
N LEU A 67 -1.19 -1.32 9.27
CA LEU A 67 -1.16 -0.19 10.20
C LEU A 67 -0.80 1.07 9.41
N LEU A 68 -1.75 1.99 9.26
CA LEU A 68 -1.50 3.29 8.65
C LEU A 68 -1.08 4.30 9.72
N ILE A 69 -0.02 5.07 9.47
CA ILE A 69 0.27 6.29 10.20
C ILE A 69 0.12 7.44 9.24
N ASN A 70 -0.82 8.34 9.52
CA ASN A 70 -0.97 9.57 8.75
C ASN A 70 -1.62 10.66 9.63
N PRO A 71 -0.91 11.76 9.94
CA PRO A 71 -1.49 12.87 10.72
C PRO A 71 -2.57 13.63 9.94
N ASN A 72 -2.62 13.51 8.61
CA ASN A 72 -3.56 14.24 7.79
C ASN A 72 -4.92 13.52 7.68
N VAL A 73 -5.89 14.04 8.43
CA VAL A 73 -7.26 13.51 8.52
C VAL A 73 -8.11 13.76 7.28
N ALA A 74 -7.69 14.65 6.38
CA ALA A 74 -8.42 15.01 5.17
C ALA A 74 -7.97 14.16 3.97
N THR A 75 -7.92 12.83 4.17
CA THR A 75 -7.43 11.88 3.17
C THR A 75 -8.25 10.60 3.16
N VAL A 76 -8.48 10.02 1.97
CA VAL A 76 -9.20 8.76 1.77
C VAL A 76 -8.51 7.62 2.52
N GLN A 77 -7.17 7.59 2.55
CA GLN A 77 -6.40 6.59 3.30
C GLN A 77 -6.75 6.52 4.80
N THR A 78 -7.19 7.61 5.43
CA THR A 78 -7.57 7.65 6.86
C THR A 78 -9.04 7.34 7.13
N THR A 79 -9.82 7.01 6.09
CA THR A 79 -11.22 6.61 6.21
C THR A 79 -11.36 5.29 6.94
N SER A 80 -12.46 5.12 7.67
CA SER A 80 -12.79 3.88 8.36
C SER A 80 -12.76 2.68 7.41
N GLY A 81 -12.09 1.60 7.82
CA GLY A 81 -12.01 0.35 7.04
C GLY A 81 -11.01 0.37 5.89
N MET A 82 -10.25 1.45 5.69
CA MET A 82 -9.21 1.50 4.67
C MET A 82 -7.92 0.78 5.09
N ALA A 83 -7.53 0.92 6.36
CA ALA A 83 -6.50 0.13 7.03
C ALA A 83 -7.11 -0.55 8.26
N ASP A 84 -6.49 -1.63 8.75
CA ASP A 84 -6.95 -2.31 9.97
C ASP A 84 -6.82 -1.41 11.20
N LYS A 85 -5.77 -0.58 11.22
CA LYS A 85 -5.56 0.43 12.26
C LYS A 85 -4.95 1.69 11.68
N VAL A 86 -5.42 2.84 12.16
CA VAL A 86 -4.93 4.17 11.76
C VAL A 86 -4.42 4.91 12.99
N LEU A 87 -3.16 5.35 12.97
CA LEU A 87 -2.60 6.24 13.98
C LEU A 87 -2.45 7.65 13.39
N ARG A 88 -3.09 8.61 14.06
CA ARG A 88 -3.03 10.03 13.69
C ARG A 88 -2.00 10.74 14.56
N VAL A 89 -0.75 10.34 14.40
CA VAL A 89 0.39 10.92 15.13
C VAL A 89 1.29 11.70 14.18
N PRO A 90 1.88 12.83 14.60
CA PRO A 90 2.90 13.53 13.81
C PRO A 90 4.11 12.63 13.56
N TYR A 91 4.74 12.81 12.40
CA TYR A 91 6.06 12.22 12.16
C TYR A 91 7.08 13.01 12.99
N ALA A 92 7.75 12.34 13.92
CA ALA A 92 8.81 12.92 14.74
C ALA A 92 9.99 11.96 14.77
N ASP A 93 11.21 12.50 14.72
CA ASP A 93 12.46 11.71 14.69
C ASP A 93 12.62 10.81 15.94
N SER A 94 12.01 11.21 17.06
CA SER A 94 11.97 10.44 18.31
C SER A 94 10.91 9.34 18.33
N PHE A 95 10.08 9.21 17.29
CA PHE A 95 8.99 8.24 17.27
C PHE A 95 9.50 6.87 16.80
N ASN A 96 9.68 5.94 17.75
CA ASN A 96 10.02 4.56 17.43
C ASN A 96 8.81 3.81 16.82
N PHE A 97 8.69 3.90 15.49
CA PHE A 97 7.62 3.25 14.72
C PHE A 97 7.61 1.73 14.89
N VAL A 98 8.77 1.09 14.74
CA VAL A 98 8.90 -0.38 14.78
C VAL A 98 8.53 -0.94 16.15
N GLY A 99 9.02 -0.33 17.23
CA GLY A 99 8.73 -0.77 18.60
C GLY A 99 7.25 -0.64 18.99
N ARG A 100 6.50 0.25 18.35
CA ARG A 100 5.05 0.37 18.58
C ARG A 100 4.22 -0.57 17.71
N VAL A 101 4.64 -0.83 16.47
CA VAL A 101 3.95 -1.76 15.56
C VAL A 101 3.91 -3.19 16.12
N GLN A 102 4.98 -3.63 16.78
CA GLN A 102 5.06 -4.97 17.39
C GLN A 102 4.10 -5.16 18.58
N ASN A 103 3.65 -4.08 19.22
CA ASN A 103 2.81 -4.10 20.43
C ASN A 103 1.33 -3.74 20.16
N THR A 104 0.90 -3.72 18.89
CA THR A 104 -0.47 -3.38 18.48
C THR A 104 -1.06 -4.45 17.59
#